data_AF-A0A140EBT6-F1
#
_entry.id   AF-A0A140EBT6-F1
#
_cell.length_a   1.000
_cell.length_b   1.000
_cell.length_c   1.000
_cell.angle_alpha   90.00
_cell.angle_beta   90.00
_cell.angle_gamma   90.00
#
_symmetry.space_group_name_H-M   'P 1'
#
loop_
_entity.id
_entity.type
_entity.pdbx_description
1 polymer ?
#
loop_
_entity_poly.entity_id
_entity_poly.type
_entity_poly.pdbx_seq_one_letter_code
_entity_poly.pdbx_strand_id
1 'polypeptide(L)'
;AVRRRPPARRRPVEPAYAPQDCELLVLDAESPRHLRTRITEVADFVAGVSYGQVADLAATLQRELRGRPHRAAVVVSSPEDAERRLRHLAGLLENGESTHTTTDARGFLGKVTGPARIGFLFPGQGSGKGTGGGALRRRFAQAADVFEQAGLPSTGDMVATDVAQPRIATGSAAGLRVLDTLRLEAAVAVGHSLGELSALHWAGAFDERTLLEAARVRGGAMARHSASGTMASLQASPERAEELITGLDVVVAGYNGPEQTVVAGTVEAVRDVERRADEAG
;
A
#
# COMPACT_ATOMS: atom_id res chain seq x y z
N ALA A 1 -65.22 -8.65 15.17
CA ALA A 1 -64.29 -9.06 14.09
C ALA A 1 -63.02 -8.20 14.17
N VAL A 2 -61.90 -8.79 14.57
CA VAL A 2 -60.62 -8.09 14.77
C VAL A 2 -59.98 -7.82 13.40
N ARG A 3 -59.82 -6.54 13.03
CA ARG A 3 -59.15 -6.13 11.79
C ARG A 3 -57.66 -6.48 11.88
N ARG A 4 -57.21 -7.50 11.14
CA ARG A 4 -55.78 -7.81 10.96
C ARG A 4 -55.13 -6.72 10.09
N ARG A 5 -54.11 -6.05 10.63
CA ARG A 5 -53.22 -5.16 9.89
C ARG A 5 -52.46 -5.98 8.84
N PRO A 6 -52.35 -5.56 7.57
CA PRO A 6 -51.54 -6.29 6.59
C PRO A 6 -50.06 -6.20 7.00
N PRO A 7 -49.26 -7.26 6.75
CA PRO A 7 -47.84 -7.22 7.05
C PRO A 7 -47.18 -6.12 6.23
N ALA A 8 -46.34 -5.32 6.89
CA ALA A 8 -45.53 -4.31 6.21
C ALA A 8 -44.71 -5.01 5.12
N ARG A 9 -44.94 -4.65 3.86
CA ARG A 9 -44.06 -5.04 2.75
C ARG A 9 -42.69 -4.49 3.08
N ARG A 10 -41.76 -5.37 3.51
CA ARG A 10 -40.34 -5.07 3.51
C ARG A 10 -39.96 -4.87 2.05
N ARG A 11 -39.96 -3.61 1.59
CA ARG A 11 -39.18 -3.26 0.39
C ARG A 11 -37.76 -3.74 0.68
N PRO A 12 -37.10 -4.47 -0.23
CA PRO A 12 -35.66 -4.59 -0.18
C PRO A 12 -35.15 -3.15 -0.18
N VAL A 13 -34.63 -2.70 0.96
CA VAL A 13 -33.78 -1.52 0.98
C VAL A 13 -32.57 -1.98 0.21
N GLU A 14 -32.34 -1.41 -0.97
CA GLU A 14 -31.06 -1.61 -1.66
C GLU A 14 -29.96 -1.40 -0.62
N PRO A 15 -29.04 -2.37 -0.44
CA PRO A 15 -27.94 -2.19 0.49
C PRO A 15 -27.26 -0.87 0.13
N ALA A 16 -27.18 0.04 1.10
CA ALA A 16 -26.40 1.26 0.95
C ALA A 16 -25.04 0.82 0.41
N TYR A 17 -24.69 1.27 -0.79
CA TYR A 17 -23.47 0.87 -1.48
C TYR A 17 -22.30 1.21 -0.54
N ALA A 18 -21.77 0.21 0.14
CA ALA A 18 -20.64 0.42 1.02
C ALA A 18 -19.43 0.71 0.12
N PRO A 19 -18.71 1.83 0.30
CA PRO A 19 -17.55 2.16 -0.54
C PRO A 19 -16.35 1.23 -0.29
N GLN A 20 -16.49 0.23 0.57
CA GLN A 20 -15.45 -0.70 1.00
C GLN A 20 -15.98 -2.14 1.05
N ASP A 21 -15.20 -3.07 0.51
CA ASP A 21 -15.54 -4.50 0.42
C ASP A 21 -15.04 -5.31 1.64
N CYS A 22 -14.33 -4.64 2.56
CA CYS A 22 -13.72 -5.23 3.73
C CYS A 22 -13.75 -4.27 4.92
N GLU A 23 -13.74 -4.83 6.12
CA GLU A 23 -13.70 -4.12 7.40
C GLU A 23 -12.48 -4.57 8.22
N LEU A 24 -11.99 -3.68 9.10
CA LEU A 24 -10.88 -3.95 10.01
C LEU A 24 -11.41 -4.11 11.44
N LEU A 25 -11.37 -5.31 11.98
CA LEU A 25 -11.70 -5.59 13.38
C LEU A 25 -10.42 -5.56 14.20
N VAL A 26 -10.40 -4.76 15.27
CA VAL A 26 -9.23 -4.55 16.13
C VAL A 26 -9.57 -4.82 17.59
N LEU A 27 -8.69 -5.53 18.30
CA LEU A 27 -8.87 -5.84 19.71
C LEU A 27 -7.57 -5.61 20.48
N ASP A 28 -7.68 -5.27 21.76
CA ASP A 28 -6.54 -5.16 22.67
C ASP A 28 -6.80 -5.81 24.04
N ALA A 29 -5.78 -6.25 24.76
CA ALA A 29 -5.94 -6.78 26.10
C ALA A 29 -4.65 -6.69 26.93
N GLU A 30 -4.79 -6.82 28.24
CA GLU A 30 -3.67 -6.75 29.20
C GLU A 30 -2.81 -8.01 29.19
N SER A 31 -3.35 -9.14 28.73
CA SER A 31 -2.64 -10.42 28.66
C SER A 31 -3.10 -11.23 27.44
N PRO A 32 -2.31 -12.22 26.97
CA PRO A 32 -2.72 -13.13 25.89
C PRO A 32 -4.02 -13.88 26.23
N ARG A 33 -4.20 -14.26 27.50
CA ARG A 33 -5.42 -14.94 27.97
C ARG A 33 -6.66 -14.05 27.83
N HIS A 34 -6.57 -12.79 28.27
CA HIS A 34 -7.68 -11.84 28.13
C HIS A 34 -7.95 -11.50 26.65
N LEU A 35 -6.90 -11.41 25.82
CA LEU A 35 -7.06 -11.20 24.38
C LEU A 35 -7.83 -12.36 23.74
N ARG A 36 -7.46 -13.60 24.09
CA ARG A 36 -8.16 -14.80 23.60
C ARG A 36 -9.64 -14.77 23.97
N THR A 37 -9.97 -14.47 25.24
CA THR A 37 -11.36 -14.34 25.68
C THR A 37 -12.13 -13.32 24.85
N ARG A 38 -11.59 -12.10 24.66
CA ARG A 38 -12.23 -11.07 23.82
C ARG A 38 -12.41 -11.52 22.38
N ILE A 39 -11.40 -12.17 21.78
CA ILE A 39 -11.48 -12.67 20.40
C ILE A 39 -12.60 -13.71 20.29
N THR A 40 -12.70 -14.64 21.24
CA THR A 40 -13.76 -15.66 21.27
C THR A 40 -15.15 -15.03 21.40
N GLU A 41 -15.32 -14.06 22.29
CA GLU A 41 -16.60 -13.32 22.46
C GLU A 41 -17.02 -12.61 21.17
N VAL A 42 -16.08 -11.94 20.50
CA VAL A 42 -16.36 -11.27 19.21
C VAL A 42 -16.65 -12.29 18.10
N ALA A 43 -15.97 -13.44 18.10
CA ALA A 43 -16.23 -14.52 17.15
C ALA A 43 -17.64 -15.12 17.34
N ASP A 44 -18.07 -15.33 18.59
CA ASP A 44 -19.41 -15.80 18.92
C ASP A 44 -20.48 -14.78 18.50
N PHE A 45 -20.22 -13.50 18.74
CA PHE A 45 -21.13 -12.42 18.36
C PHE A 45 -21.26 -12.28 16.85
N VAL A 46 -20.15 -12.24 16.12
CA VAL A 46 -20.14 -11.96 14.67
C VAL A 46 -20.86 -13.05 13.86
N ALA A 47 -20.93 -14.29 14.37
CA ALA A 47 -21.71 -15.37 13.76
C ALA A 47 -23.22 -15.04 13.62
N GLY A 48 -23.75 -14.14 14.46
CA GLY A 48 -25.14 -13.69 14.40
C GLY A 48 -25.36 -12.34 13.69
N VAL A 49 -24.30 -11.74 13.14
CA VAL A 49 -24.31 -10.38 12.58
C VAL A 49 -24.57 -10.41 11.08
N SER A 50 -25.36 -9.46 10.56
CA SER A 50 -25.56 -9.31 9.10
C SER A 50 -24.40 -8.57 8.42
N TYR A 51 -24.25 -8.71 7.11
CA TYR A 51 -23.22 -8.02 6.32
C TYR A 51 -23.16 -6.51 6.59
N GLY A 52 -24.32 -5.84 6.69
CA GLY A 52 -24.39 -4.40 6.94
C GLY A 52 -23.97 -3.98 8.35
N GLN A 53 -23.91 -4.90 9.31
CA GLN A 53 -23.56 -4.62 10.70
C GLN A 53 -22.07 -4.87 10.99
N VAL A 54 -21.30 -5.44 10.06
CA VAL A 54 -19.85 -5.66 10.24
C VAL A 54 -19.10 -4.33 10.36
N ALA A 55 -19.52 -3.30 9.61
CA ALA A 55 -18.97 -1.96 9.70
C ALA A 55 -19.22 -1.32 11.08
N ASP A 56 -20.43 -1.49 11.62
CA ASP A 56 -20.78 -1.01 12.97
C ASP A 56 -19.97 -1.74 14.05
N LEU A 57 -19.74 -3.05 13.87
CA LEU A 57 -18.87 -3.83 14.75
C LEU A 57 -17.42 -3.31 14.70
N ALA A 58 -16.87 -3.09 13.51
CA ALA A 58 -15.52 -2.54 13.33
C ALA A 58 -15.37 -1.18 14.03
N ALA A 59 -16.33 -0.28 13.83
CA ALA A 59 -16.36 1.03 14.48
C ALA A 59 -16.49 0.93 16.01
N THR A 60 -17.29 -0.02 16.51
CA THR A 60 -17.48 -0.25 17.95
C THR A 60 -16.17 -0.76 18.58
N LEU A 61 -15.56 -1.79 18.00
CA LEU A 61 -14.31 -2.37 18.49
C LEU A 61 -13.17 -1.35 18.50
N GLN A 62 -13.09 -0.49 17.47
CA GLN A 62 -12.12 0.61 17.43
C GLN A 62 -12.31 1.59 18.59
N ARG A 63 -13.55 1.96 18.93
CA ARG A 63 -13.87 2.86 20.07
C ARG A 63 -13.62 2.21 21.42
N GLU A 64 -13.62 0.89 21.49
CA GLU A 64 -13.34 0.12 22.70
C GLU A 64 -11.84 -0.07 22.98
N LEU A 65 -10.95 0.27 22.05
CA LEU A 65 -9.51 0.20 22.30
C LEU A 65 -9.13 1.04 23.52
N ARG A 66 -8.23 0.51 24.35
CA ARG A 66 -7.71 1.14 25.58
C ARG A 66 -6.19 1.28 25.57
N GLY A 67 -5.55 1.03 24.42
CA GLY A 67 -4.09 1.12 24.28
C GLY A 67 -3.35 -0.03 24.94
N ARG A 68 -4.02 -1.17 25.18
CA ARG A 68 -3.44 -2.31 25.89
C ARG A 68 -2.36 -3.00 25.03
N PRO A 69 -1.38 -3.70 25.67
CA PRO A 69 -0.18 -4.15 24.98
C PRO A 69 -0.41 -5.33 24.05
N HIS A 70 -1.29 -6.28 24.38
CA HIS A 70 -1.56 -7.42 23.50
C HIS A 70 -2.65 -7.05 22.51
N ARG A 71 -2.39 -7.19 21.21
CA ARG A 71 -3.29 -6.72 20.15
C ARG A 71 -3.58 -7.80 19.13
N ALA A 72 -4.79 -7.78 18.61
CA ALA A 72 -5.20 -8.58 17.47
C ALA A 72 -5.87 -7.67 16.42
N ALA A 73 -5.68 -8.00 15.15
CA ALA A 73 -6.39 -7.35 14.06
C ALA A 73 -6.75 -8.35 12.97
N VAL A 74 -7.94 -8.24 12.39
CA VAL A 74 -8.35 -9.02 11.22
C VAL A 74 -9.04 -8.13 10.19
N VAL A 75 -8.70 -8.32 8.92
CA VAL A 75 -9.39 -7.71 7.76
C VAL A 75 -10.38 -8.74 7.21
N VAL A 76 -11.66 -8.39 7.19
CA VAL A 76 -12.77 -9.32 6.98
C VAL A 76 -13.69 -8.82 5.87
N SER A 77 -14.17 -9.71 5.01
CA SER A 77 -15.12 -9.37 3.94
C SER A 77 -16.56 -9.82 4.21
N SER A 78 -16.77 -10.63 5.25
CA SER A 78 -18.08 -11.11 5.66
C SER A 78 -18.11 -11.51 7.14
N PRO A 79 -19.29 -11.68 7.75
CA PRO A 79 -19.42 -12.22 9.11
C PRO A 79 -18.76 -13.60 9.26
N GLU A 80 -18.91 -14.48 8.26
CA GLU A 80 -18.32 -15.83 8.28
C GLU A 80 -16.80 -15.78 8.15
N ASP A 81 -16.25 -14.86 7.34
CA ASP A 81 -14.81 -14.63 7.26
C ASP A 81 -14.26 -14.08 8.57
N ALA A 82 -14.99 -13.17 9.22
CA ALA A 82 -14.65 -12.64 10.53
C ALA A 82 -14.59 -13.75 11.59
N GLU A 83 -15.63 -14.58 11.68
CA GLU A 83 -15.66 -15.70 12.62
C GLU A 83 -14.45 -16.63 12.40
N ARG A 84 -14.24 -17.11 11.18
CA ARG A 84 -13.12 -18.03 10.87
C ARG A 84 -11.77 -17.45 11.28
N ARG A 85 -11.51 -16.18 10.94
CA ARG A 85 -10.22 -15.51 11.23
C ARG A 85 -10.02 -15.28 12.72
N LEU A 86 -11.05 -14.85 13.44
CA LEU A 86 -10.99 -14.66 14.88
C LEU A 86 -10.77 -16.00 15.60
N ARG A 87 -11.49 -17.07 15.21
CA ARG A 87 -11.29 -18.42 15.75
C ARG A 87 -9.86 -18.92 15.53
N HIS A 88 -9.30 -18.68 14.34
CA HIS A 88 -7.92 -19.01 14.05
C HIS A 88 -6.96 -18.29 15.02
N LEU A 89 -7.09 -16.97 15.19
CA LEU A 89 -6.25 -16.21 16.12
C LEU A 89 -6.43 -16.65 17.59
N ALA A 90 -7.64 -17.02 17.99
CA ALA A 90 -7.90 -17.57 19.32
C ALA A 90 -7.19 -18.91 19.56
N GLY A 91 -7.18 -19.80 18.55
CA GLY A 91 -6.45 -21.07 18.57
C GLY A 91 -4.94 -20.88 18.67
N LEU A 92 -4.37 -19.89 17.98
CA LEU A 92 -2.95 -19.54 18.11
C LEU A 92 -2.59 -19.14 19.55
N LEU A 93 -3.41 -18.27 20.17
CA LEU A 93 -3.21 -17.85 21.56
C LEU A 93 -3.35 -19.02 22.55
N GLU A 94 -4.23 -19.98 22.28
CA GLU A 94 -4.38 -21.20 23.08
C GLU A 94 -3.14 -22.09 23.01
N ASN A 95 -2.50 -22.16 21.84
CA ASN A 95 -1.24 -22.87 21.62
C ASN A 95 0.01 -22.10 22.11
N GLY A 96 -0.18 -20.95 22.77
CA GLY A 96 0.90 -20.13 23.32
C GLY A 96 1.56 -19.18 22.33
N GLU A 97 1.06 -19.08 21.10
CA GLU A 97 1.56 -18.13 20.10
C GLU A 97 1.00 -16.73 20.37
N SER A 98 1.89 -15.76 20.54
CA SER A 98 1.54 -14.38 20.91
C SER A 98 1.94 -13.35 19.86
N THR A 99 2.59 -13.79 18.78
CA THR A 99 2.96 -12.97 17.62
C THR A 99 2.73 -13.80 16.38
N HIS A 100 1.90 -13.29 15.46
CA HIS A 100 1.55 -13.99 14.22
C HIS A 100 1.14 -12.98 13.16
N THR A 101 1.51 -13.22 11.91
CA THR A 101 0.94 -12.54 10.75
C THR A 101 0.54 -13.60 9.74
N THR A 102 -0.73 -13.61 9.32
CA THR A 102 -1.21 -14.59 8.34
C THR A 102 -0.55 -14.38 6.99
N THR A 103 -0.43 -15.43 6.18
CA THR A 103 0.21 -15.38 4.85
C THR A 103 -0.47 -14.38 3.90
N ASP A 104 -1.77 -14.17 4.04
CA ASP A 104 -2.55 -13.18 3.27
C ASP A 104 -2.48 -11.75 3.85
N ALA A 105 -1.70 -11.54 4.92
CA ALA A 105 -1.55 -10.29 5.67
C ALA A 105 -2.86 -9.69 6.20
N ARG A 106 -3.92 -10.50 6.36
CA ARG A 106 -5.24 -10.08 6.86
C ARG A 106 -5.51 -10.49 8.31
N GLY A 107 -4.57 -11.11 9.00
CA GLY A 107 -4.66 -11.46 10.41
C GLY A 107 -3.35 -11.15 11.12
N PHE A 108 -3.45 -10.54 12.30
CA PHE A 108 -2.31 -10.10 13.08
C PHE A 108 -2.53 -10.39 14.57
N LEU A 109 -1.49 -10.91 15.22
CA LEU A 109 -1.33 -10.96 16.67
C LEU A 109 0.02 -10.35 17.03
N GLY A 110 0.08 -9.59 18.11
CA GLY A 110 1.34 -9.07 18.60
C GLY A 110 1.25 -8.44 19.98
N LYS A 111 2.43 -8.09 20.50
CA LYS A 111 2.59 -7.32 21.74
C LYS A 111 3.32 -6.02 21.44
N VAL A 112 2.78 -4.91 21.92
CA VAL A 112 3.46 -3.61 21.88
C VAL A 112 4.65 -3.67 22.83
N THR A 113 5.85 -3.45 22.28
CA THR A 113 7.12 -3.39 23.02
C THR A 113 7.68 -1.97 23.11
N GLY A 114 7.13 -1.03 22.35
CA GLY A 114 7.55 0.37 22.31
C GLY A 114 6.88 1.12 21.16
N PRO A 115 7.24 2.41 20.96
CA PRO A 115 6.78 3.17 19.80
C PRO A 115 7.35 2.56 18.51
N ALA A 116 6.48 2.38 17.52
CA ALA A 116 6.92 1.98 16.18
C ALA A 116 7.57 3.16 15.46
N ARG A 117 8.64 2.91 14.70
CA ARG A 117 9.21 3.90 13.77
C ARG A 117 8.78 3.51 12.36
N ILE A 118 8.06 4.41 11.70
CA ILE A 118 7.60 4.23 10.32
C ILE A 118 8.54 5.02 9.40
N GLY A 119 8.92 4.43 8.28
CA GLY A 119 9.59 5.12 7.18
C GLY A 119 8.72 5.05 5.93
N PHE A 120 8.57 6.16 5.22
CA PHE A 120 7.89 6.17 3.93
C PHE A 120 8.88 5.88 2.81
N LEU A 121 8.51 4.95 1.93
CA LEU A 121 9.28 4.60 0.75
C LEU A 121 8.47 4.98 -0.50
N PHE A 122 8.98 5.93 -1.26
CA PHE A 122 8.35 6.40 -2.48
C PHE A 122 8.91 5.69 -3.71
N PRO A 123 8.05 5.14 -4.57
CA PRO A 123 8.48 4.34 -5.70
C PRO A 123 9.09 5.18 -6.84
N GLY A 124 9.93 4.51 -7.65
CA GLY A 124 10.43 5.04 -8.92
C GLY A 124 9.47 4.83 -10.09
N GLN A 125 9.95 5.10 -11.32
CA GLN A 125 9.14 5.17 -12.54
C GLN A 125 8.45 3.84 -12.95
N GLY A 126 8.90 2.69 -12.45
CA GLY A 126 8.35 1.37 -12.78
C GLY A 126 7.00 1.03 -12.13
N SER A 127 6.45 1.93 -11.30
CA SER A 127 5.32 1.57 -10.43
C SER A 127 3.94 1.84 -11.04
N GLY A 128 3.12 0.78 -11.05
CA GLY A 128 1.73 0.81 -11.48
C GLY A 128 1.53 1.13 -12.96
N LYS A 129 0.29 1.00 -13.43
CA LYS A 129 -0.11 1.35 -14.81
C LYS A 129 -1.43 2.13 -14.88
N GLY A 130 -2.12 2.31 -13.76
CA GLY A 130 -3.44 2.93 -13.71
C GLY A 130 -3.39 4.41 -13.33
N THR A 131 -4.26 5.22 -13.93
CA THR A 131 -4.47 6.65 -13.60
C THR A 131 -5.74 6.88 -12.77
N GLY A 132 -6.54 5.83 -12.53
CA GLY A 132 -7.82 5.94 -11.84
C GLY A 132 -7.76 6.01 -10.31
N GLY A 133 -6.58 6.01 -9.69
CA GLY A 133 -6.41 6.10 -8.23
C GLY A 133 -6.95 4.93 -7.39
N GLY A 134 -7.57 3.93 -8.02
CA GLY A 134 -7.93 2.66 -7.41
C GLY A 134 -8.88 2.80 -6.21
N ALA A 135 -8.69 1.93 -5.22
CA ALA A 135 -9.51 1.91 -4.00
C ALA A 135 -9.37 3.20 -3.18
N LEU A 136 -8.18 3.81 -3.14
CA LEU A 136 -7.95 5.04 -2.37
C LEU A 136 -8.79 6.20 -2.90
N ARG A 137 -8.78 6.44 -4.23
CA ARG A 137 -9.61 7.48 -4.85
C ARG A 137 -11.11 7.27 -4.61
N ARG A 138 -11.58 6.01 -4.67
CA ARG A 138 -13.00 5.71 -4.42
C ARG A 138 -13.41 5.94 -2.97
N ARG A 139 -12.48 5.79 -2.02
CA ARG A 139 -12.77 5.77 -0.58
C ARG A 139 -12.51 7.10 0.13
N PHE A 140 -11.52 7.86 -0.33
CA PHE A 140 -11.04 9.07 0.34
C PHE A 140 -11.19 10.27 -0.60
N ALA A 141 -12.01 11.25 -0.21
CA ALA A 141 -12.24 12.48 -0.97
C ALA A 141 -10.91 13.23 -1.22
N GLN A 142 -10.05 13.28 -0.22
CA GLN A 142 -8.74 13.92 -0.30
C GLN A 142 -7.84 13.27 -1.36
N ALA A 143 -7.96 11.95 -1.59
CA ALA A 143 -7.26 11.29 -2.68
C ALA A 143 -7.90 11.64 -4.04
N ALA A 144 -9.23 11.69 -4.11
CA ALA A 144 -9.94 12.10 -5.32
C ALA A 144 -9.55 13.51 -5.79
N ASP A 145 -9.47 14.47 -4.86
CA ASP A 145 -9.08 15.85 -5.14
C ASP A 145 -7.71 15.93 -5.83
N VAL A 146 -6.72 15.16 -5.35
CA VAL A 146 -5.37 15.14 -5.94
C VAL A 146 -5.41 14.60 -7.38
N PHE A 147 -6.16 13.53 -7.63
CA PHE A 147 -6.29 12.96 -8.96
C PHE A 147 -7.05 13.88 -9.93
N GLU A 148 -8.04 14.61 -9.44
CA GLU A 148 -8.79 15.58 -10.23
C GLU A 148 -7.92 16.79 -10.61
N GLN A 149 -7.17 17.33 -9.66
CA GLN A 149 -6.25 18.44 -9.90
C GLN A 149 -5.10 18.06 -10.84
N ALA A 150 -4.60 16.82 -10.75
CA ALA A 150 -3.51 16.34 -11.60
C ALA A 150 -3.90 16.22 -13.07
N GLY A 151 -5.19 16.03 -13.39
CA GLY A 151 -5.68 15.99 -14.78
C GLY A 151 -5.01 14.92 -15.65
N LEU A 152 -4.72 13.75 -15.06
CA LEU A 152 -3.96 12.69 -15.75
C LEU A 152 -4.68 12.16 -16.99
N PRO A 153 -3.94 11.75 -18.05
CA PRO A 153 -4.54 11.16 -19.23
C PRO A 153 -5.28 9.86 -18.87
N SER A 154 -6.40 9.60 -19.55
CA SER A 154 -7.20 8.39 -19.39
C SER A 154 -6.94 7.33 -20.46
N THR A 155 -6.22 7.69 -21.52
CA THR A 155 -5.85 6.84 -22.67
C THR A 155 -4.40 7.08 -23.07
N GLY A 156 -3.83 6.18 -23.87
CA GLY A 156 -2.45 6.24 -24.34
C GLY A 156 -1.51 5.27 -23.62
N ASP A 157 -0.21 5.45 -23.83
CA ASP A 157 0.82 4.62 -23.21
C ASP A 157 1.09 5.09 -21.76
N MET A 158 0.54 4.35 -20.80
CA MET A 158 0.67 4.66 -19.37
C MET A 158 2.05 4.39 -18.77
N VAL A 159 2.94 3.74 -19.53
CA VAL A 159 4.33 3.51 -19.13
C VAL A 159 5.31 4.45 -19.83
N ALA A 160 4.85 5.25 -20.79
CA ALA A 160 5.66 6.32 -21.37
C ALA A 160 6.14 7.28 -20.27
N THR A 161 7.42 7.65 -20.32
CA THR A 161 8.11 8.39 -19.23
C THR A 161 7.41 9.68 -18.83
N ASP A 162 6.91 10.44 -19.80
CA ASP A 162 6.19 11.70 -19.63
C ASP A 162 4.79 11.52 -19.02
N VAL A 163 4.18 10.34 -19.15
CA VAL A 163 2.90 9.97 -18.51
C VAL A 163 3.14 9.31 -17.14
N ALA A 164 4.11 8.42 -17.05
CA ALA A 164 4.38 7.62 -15.86
C ALA A 164 4.84 8.48 -14.68
N GLN A 165 5.73 9.45 -14.90
CA GLN A 165 6.25 10.28 -13.82
C GLN A 165 5.17 11.11 -13.09
N PRO A 166 4.36 11.95 -13.77
CA PRO A 166 3.28 12.68 -13.11
C PRO A 166 2.23 11.73 -12.51
N ARG A 167 1.93 10.59 -13.15
CA ARG A 167 1.01 9.57 -12.60
C ARG A 167 1.48 9.02 -11.26
N ILE A 168 2.76 8.68 -11.15
CA ILE A 168 3.33 8.10 -9.92
C ILE A 168 3.46 9.15 -8.81
N ALA A 169 3.85 10.38 -9.16
CA ALA A 169 3.85 11.50 -8.22
C ALA A 169 2.44 11.79 -7.68
N THR A 170 1.42 11.76 -8.55
CA THR A 170 0.00 11.90 -8.16
C THR A 170 -0.43 10.80 -7.19
N GLY A 171 -0.08 9.55 -7.48
CA GLY A 171 -0.38 8.43 -6.57
C GLY A 171 0.31 8.57 -5.21
N SER A 172 1.55 9.07 -5.19
CA SER A 172 2.30 9.33 -3.96
C SER A 172 1.66 10.45 -3.13
N ALA A 173 1.29 11.57 -3.77
CA ALA A 173 0.60 12.68 -3.13
C ALA A 173 -0.76 12.27 -2.57
N ALA A 174 -1.57 11.54 -3.35
CA ALA A 174 -2.84 11.00 -2.87
C ALA A 174 -2.65 10.04 -1.69
N GLY A 175 -1.63 9.18 -1.73
CA GLY A 175 -1.25 8.31 -0.62
C GLY A 175 -0.90 9.10 0.64
N LEU A 176 -0.11 10.17 0.51
CA LEU A 176 0.24 11.06 1.62
C LEU A 176 -0.99 11.70 2.27
N ARG A 177 -1.96 12.20 1.48
CA ARG A 177 -3.22 12.75 2.01
C ARG A 177 -4.03 11.72 2.80
N VAL A 178 -4.04 10.46 2.34
CA VAL A 178 -4.72 9.37 3.05
C VAL A 178 -4.00 9.03 4.35
N LEU A 179 -2.67 8.90 4.32
CA LEU A 179 -1.87 8.61 5.51
C LEU A 179 -2.00 9.71 6.57
N ASP A 180 -2.04 10.98 6.16
CA ASP A 180 -2.31 12.13 7.02
C ASP A 180 -3.71 12.06 7.65
N THR A 181 -4.74 11.73 6.85
CA THR A 181 -6.11 11.51 7.35
C THR A 181 -6.17 10.39 8.39
N LEU A 182 -5.35 9.36 8.22
CA LEU A 182 -5.22 8.24 9.17
C LEU A 182 -4.26 8.55 10.33
N ARG A 183 -3.65 9.74 10.37
CA ARG A 183 -2.68 10.19 11.37
C ARG A 183 -1.47 9.26 11.48
N LEU A 184 -1.01 8.76 10.34
CA LEU A 184 0.21 7.95 10.25
C LEU A 184 1.40 8.86 9.97
N GLU A 185 2.28 8.97 10.96
CA GLU A 185 3.48 9.78 10.90
C GLU A 185 4.71 8.89 10.65
N ALA A 186 5.56 9.32 9.72
CA ALA A 186 6.86 8.70 9.47
C ALA A 186 7.99 9.52 10.11
N ALA A 187 9.05 8.84 10.53
CA ALA A 187 10.27 9.48 11.02
C ALA A 187 11.25 9.80 9.89
N VAL A 188 11.09 9.18 8.72
CA VAL A 188 11.97 9.32 7.57
C VAL A 188 11.19 9.04 6.29
N ALA A 189 11.62 9.65 5.20
CA ALA A 189 11.21 9.28 3.85
C ALA A 189 12.42 9.01 2.97
N VAL A 190 12.31 8.00 2.11
CA VAL A 190 13.27 7.70 1.06
C VAL A 190 12.50 7.56 -0.24
N GLY A 191 13.07 8.05 -1.33
CA GLY A 191 12.48 7.94 -2.66
C GLY A 191 13.44 7.29 -3.63
N HIS A 192 12.93 6.44 -4.53
CA HIS A 192 13.74 5.86 -5.60
C HIS A 192 13.63 6.72 -6.87
N SER A 193 14.71 7.38 -7.27
CA SER A 193 14.76 8.23 -8.49
C SER A 193 13.63 9.26 -8.52
N LEU A 194 12.56 9.03 -9.28
CA LEU A 194 11.35 9.85 -9.27
C LEU A 194 10.78 10.04 -7.86
N GLY A 195 10.80 8.99 -7.04
CA GLY A 195 10.23 9.00 -5.70
C GLY A 195 10.90 10.02 -4.78
N GLU A 196 12.11 10.47 -5.08
CA GLU A 196 12.79 11.53 -4.29
C GLU A 196 12.01 12.84 -4.31
N LEU A 197 11.33 13.15 -5.42
CA LEU A 197 10.46 14.32 -5.48
C LEU A 197 9.34 14.21 -4.44
N SER A 198 8.71 13.04 -4.33
CA SER A 198 7.66 12.79 -3.34
C SER A 198 8.20 12.81 -1.90
N ALA A 199 9.42 12.31 -1.67
CA ALA A 199 10.07 12.35 -0.37
C ALA A 199 10.42 13.80 0.06
N LEU A 200 10.93 14.61 -0.87
CA LEU A 200 11.22 16.03 -0.64
C LEU A 200 9.94 16.84 -0.39
N HIS A 201 8.86 16.55 -1.12
CA HIS A 201 7.55 17.12 -0.85
C HIS A 201 7.06 16.78 0.56
N TRP A 202 7.12 15.50 0.95
CA TRP A 202 6.76 15.06 2.30
C TRP A 202 7.60 15.76 3.38
N ALA A 203 8.90 15.97 3.12
CA ALA A 203 9.80 16.69 4.02
C ALA A 203 9.55 18.22 4.07
N GLY A 204 8.60 18.74 3.30
CA GLY A 204 8.23 20.16 3.29
C GLY A 204 9.14 21.04 2.44
N ALA A 205 9.98 20.48 1.56
CA ALA A 205 10.86 21.26 0.69
C ALA A 205 10.07 22.10 -0.33
N PHE A 206 8.91 21.61 -0.75
CA PHE A 206 7.98 22.29 -1.66
C PHE A 206 6.55 21.74 -1.53
N ASP A 207 5.58 22.48 -2.08
CA ASP A 207 4.17 22.13 -2.04
C ASP A 207 3.77 21.03 -3.05
N GLU A 208 2.56 20.51 -2.91
CA GLU A 208 2.04 19.42 -3.75
C GLU A 208 1.92 19.85 -5.22
N ARG A 209 1.59 21.11 -5.48
CA ARG A 209 1.52 21.66 -6.84
C ARG A 209 2.90 21.60 -7.51
N THR A 210 3.95 21.97 -6.77
CA THR A 210 5.34 21.94 -7.24
C THR A 210 5.81 20.50 -7.45
N LEU A 211 5.40 19.55 -6.61
CA LEU A 211 5.66 18.11 -6.83
C LEU A 211 5.14 17.64 -8.19
N LEU A 212 3.85 17.90 -8.46
CA LEU A 212 3.21 17.45 -9.70
C LEU A 212 3.84 18.11 -10.94
N GLU A 213 4.12 19.41 -10.84
CA GLU A 213 4.75 20.16 -11.93
C GLU A 213 6.20 19.70 -12.17
N ALA A 214 6.99 19.46 -11.12
CA ALA A 214 8.35 18.95 -11.23
C ALA A 214 8.37 17.56 -11.90
N ALA A 215 7.46 16.67 -11.51
CA ALA A 215 7.32 15.35 -12.13
C ALA A 215 6.92 15.46 -13.62
N ARG A 216 6.00 16.38 -13.96
CA ARG A 216 5.59 16.64 -15.35
C ARG A 216 6.74 17.18 -16.20
N VAL A 217 7.46 18.18 -15.71
CA VAL A 217 8.59 18.79 -16.41
C VAL A 217 9.71 17.79 -16.59
N ARG A 218 10.07 17.03 -15.54
CA ARG A 218 11.10 15.99 -15.59
C ARG A 218 10.74 14.88 -16.57
N GLY A 219 9.52 14.33 -16.48
CA GLY A 219 9.04 13.30 -17.39
C GLY A 219 9.07 13.76 -18.84
N GLY A 220 8.56 14.96 -19.12
CA GLY A 220 8.58 15.53 -20.47
C GLY A 220 9.98 15.84 -20.99
N ALA A 221 10.89 16.33 -20.14
CA ALA A 221 12.28 16.58 -20.52
C ALA A 221 13.00 15.26 -20.86
N MET A 222 12.84 14.23 -20.03
CA MET A 222 13.40 12.91 -20.29
C MET A 222 12.82 12.31 -21.57
N ALA A 223 11.51 12.38 -21.79
CA ALA A 223 10.90 11.85 -23.01
C ALA A 223 11.41 12.55 -24.29
N ARG A 224 11.73 13.86 -24.24
CA ARG A 224 12.23 14.62 -25.40
C ARG A 224 13.74 14.50 -25.64
N HIS A 225 14.52 14.36 -24.58
CA HIS A 225 15.99 14.51 -24.65
C HIS A 225 16.75 13.23 -24.35
N SER A 226 16.08 12.16 -23.91
CA SER A 226 16.74 10.86 -23.82
C SER A 226 17.16 10.41 -25.22
N ALA A 227 18.48 10.24 -25.41
CA ALA A 227 19.00 9.45 -26.52
C ALA A 227 18.41 8.03 -26.47
N SER A 228 18.54 7.26 -27.56
CA SER A 228 18.18 5.83 -27.57
C SER A 228 19.07 5.06 -26.59
N GLY A 229 18.69 5.05 -25.33
CA GLY A 229 19.33 4.32 -24.24
C GLY A 229 18.35 3.34 -23.62
N THR A 230 18.91 2.37 -22.89
CA THR A 230 18.13 1.38 -22.17
C THR A 230 18.73 1.15 -20.78
N MET A 231 18.01 0.42 -19.96
CA MET A 231 18.43 0.02 -18.62
C MET A 231 18.27 -1.49 -18.46
N ALA A 232 19.20 -2.12 -17.77
CA ALA A 232 19.11 -3.54 -17.40
C ALA A 232 19.28 -3.70 -15.88
N SER A 233 18.51 -4.63 -15.30
CA SER A 233 18.68 -5.05 -13.92
C SER A 233 19.55 -6.30 -13.89
N LEU A 234 20.68 -6.23 -13.20
CA LEU A 234 21.60 -7.34 -12.99
C LEU A 234 21.34 -7.94 -11.61
N GLN A 235 21.28 -9.27 -11.55
CA GLN A 235 21.32 -10.01 -10.29
C GLN A 235 22.78 -10.16 -9.85
N ALA A 236 23.40 -9.04 -9.50
CA ALA A 236 24.82 -8.97 -9.15
C ALA A 236 25.06 -7.85 -8.15
N SER A 237 26.11 -8.03 -7.35
CA SER A 237 26.62 -7.00 -6.45
C SER A 237 27.12 -5.74 -7.20
N PRO A 238 27.20 -4.59 -6.51
CA PRO A 238 27.77 -3.36 -7.07
C PRO A 238 29.15 -3.59 -7.70
N GLU A 239 30.03 -4.29 -7.00
CA GLU A 239 31.41 -4.54 -7.42
C GLU A 239 31.43 -5.41 -8.68
N ARG A 240 30.60 -6.45 -8.72
CA ARG A 240 30.49 -7.32 -9.89
C ARG A 240 29.90 -6.59 -11.09
N ALA A 241 28.90 -5.73 -10.88
CA ALA A 241 28.34 -4.90 -11.94
C ALA A 241 29.39 -3.93 -12.51
N GLU A 242 30.23 -3.33 -11.67
CA GLU A 242 31.34 -2.46 -12.09
C GLU A 242 32.37 -3.21 -12.96
N GLU A 243 32.70 -4.45 -12.61
CA GLU A 243 33.54 -5.32 -13.44
C GLU A 243 32.90 -5.60 -14.81
N LEU A 244 31.60 -5.92 -14.84
CA LEU A 244 30.88 -6.25 -16.07
C LEU A 244 30.80 -5.08 -17.05
N ILE A 245 30.63 -3.85 -16.55
CA ILE A 245 30.55 -2.64 -17.38
C ILE A 245 31.92 -2.08 -17.79
N THR A 246 33.02 -2.62 -17.28
CA THR A 246 34.36 -2.08 -17.54
C THR A 246 34.66 -2.01 -19.03
N GLY A 247 35.05 -0.82 -19.51
CA GLY A 247 35.37 -0.56 -20.91
C GLY A 247 34.15 -0.37 -21.84
N LEU A 248 32.93 -0.31 -21.28
CA LEU A 248 31.70 0.01 -22.01
C LEU A 248 31.20 1.40 -21.63
N ASP A 249 30.46 2.05 -22.53
CA ASP A 249 29.77 3.32 -22.25
C ASP A 249 28.45 3.06 -21.50
N VAL A 250 28.59 2.53 -20.28
CA VAL A 250 27.51 2.14 -19.38
C VAL A 250 27.84 2.65 -17.98
N VAL A 251 26.82 3.12 -17.27
CA VAL A 251 26.93 3.56 -15.88
C VAL A 251 26.06 2.70 -14.98
N VAL A 252 26.42 2.61 -13.70
CA VAL A 252 25.50 2.11 -12.68
C VAL A 252 24.46 3.19 -12.39
N ALA A 253 23.20 2.87 -12.64
CA ALA A 253 22.05 3.75 -12.47
C ALA A 253 21.31 3.54 -11.14
N GLY A 254 21.57 2.43 -10.44
CA GLY A 254 20.97 2.20 -9.13
C GLY A 254 21.54 0.99 -8.41
N TYR A 255 21.78 1.16 -7.11
CA TYR A 255 22.15 0.10 -6.18
C TYR A 255 20.89 -0.27 -5.36
N ASN A 256 20.12 -1.26 -5.82
CA ASN A 256 18.82 -1.59 -5.24
C ASN A 256 18.91 -2.61 -4.10
N GLY A 257 20.03 -3.34 -4.00
CA GLY A 257 20.31 -4.28 -2.92
C GLY A 257 21.67 -4.94 -3.09
N PRO A 258 22.06 -5.83 -2.15
CA PRO A 258 23.37 -6.49 -2.17
C PRO A 258 23.66 -7.29 -3.44
N GLU A 259 22.62 -7.83 -4.08
CA GLU A 259 22.70 -8.63 -5.32
C GLU A 259 21.76 -8.09 -6.41
N GLN A 260 21.46 -6.79 -6.37
CA GLN A 260 20.57 -6.18 -7.36
C GLN A 260 21.07 -4.79 -7.74
N THR A 261 21.70 -4.72 -8.92
CA THR A 261 22.28 -3.49 -9.46
C THR A 261 21.68 -3.18 -10.82
N VAL A 262 21.35 -1.92 -11.07
CA VAL A 262 20.77 -1.47 -12.34
C VAL A 262 21.81 -0.68 -13.09
N VAL A 263 22.00 -1.01 -14.37
CA VAL A 263 22.92 -0.33 -15.27
C VAL A 263 22.14 0.40 -16.37
N ALA A 264 22.69 1.49 -16.89
CA ALA A 264 22.09 2.28 -17.96
C ALA A 264 23.15 2.73 -18.97
N GLY A 265 22.78 2.73 -20.25
CA GLY A 265 23.67 3.12 -21.34
C GLY A 265 22.95 3.07 -22.68
N THR A 266 23.70 3.06 -23.79
CA THR A 266 23.13 2.81 -25.12
C THR A 266 22.55 1.40 -25.21
N VAL A 267 21.64 1.18 -26.16
CA VAL A 267 21.02 -0.14 -26.36
C VAL A 267 22.08 -1.22 -26.65
N GLU A 268 23.07 -0.87 -27.46
CA GLU A 268 24.18 -1.74 -27.83
C GLU A 268 25.06 -2.05 -26.62
N ALA A 269 25.47 -1.03 -25.86
CA ALA A 269 26.36 -1.23 -24.73
C ALA A 269 25.70 -2.02 -23.58
N VAL A 270 24.40 -1.81 -23.32
CA VAL A 270 23.68 -2.62 -22.32
C VAL A 270 23.52 -4.07 -22.78
N ARG A 271 23.28 -4.34 -24.07
CA ARG A 271 23.28 -5.71 -24.60
C ARG A 271 24.63 -6.40 -24.46
N ASP A 272 25.73 -5.65 -24.53
CA ASP A 272 27.07 -6.19 -24.30
C ASP A 272 27.27 -6.57 -22.82
N VAL A 273 26.73 -5.77 -21.90
CA VAL A 273 26.71 -6.11 -20.47
C VAL A 273 25.88 -7.36 -20.20
N GLU A 274 24.69 -7.48 -20.79
CA GLU A 274 23.83 -8.67 -20.67
C GLU A 274 24.57 -9.93 -21.10
N ARG A 275 25.26 -9.91 -22.25
CA ARG A 275 26.06 -11.06 -22.70
C ARG A 275 27.20 -11.41 -21.75
N ARG A 276 27.93 -10.40 -21.25
CA ARG A 276 29.00 -10.63 -20.26
C ARG A 276 28.47 -11.21 -18.95
N ALA A 277 27.28 -10.78 -18.52
CA ALA A 277 26.62 -11.31 -17.34
C ALA A 277 26.24 -12.78 -17.57
N ASP A 278 25.60 -13.12 -18.69
CA ASP A 278 25.24 -14.50 -19.03
C ASP A 278 26.46 -15.44 -19.10
N GLU A 279 27.59 -14.95 -19.65
CA GLU A 279 28.85 -15.70 -19.71
C GLU A 279 29.49 -15.93 -18.33
N ALA A 280 29.19 -15.06 -17.37
CA ALA A 280 29.73 -15.12 -16.01
C ALA A 280 28.91 -15.96 -15.03
N GLY A 281 27.66 -16.29 -15.40
CA GLY A 281 26.68 -16.94 -14.51
C GLY A 281 26.10 -15.99 -13.47
#